data_AF-A0A1L7RLV5-F1
#
_entry.id   AF-A0A1L7RLV5-F1
#
_cell.length_a   1.000
_cell.length_b   1.000
_cell.length_c   1.000
_cell.angle_alpha   90.00
_cell.angle_beta   90.00
_cell.angle_gamma   90.00
#
_symmetry.space_group_name_H-M   'P 1'
#
loop_
_entity.id
_entity.type
_entity.pdbx_description
1 polymer ?
#
loop_
_entity_poly.entity_id
_entity_poly.type
_entity_poly.pdbx_seq_one_letter_code
_entity_poly.pdbx_strand_id
1 'polypeptide(L)'
;MAIQPSELGVADQTLARRVLAHAQVIAPCLHSLDDAARLDALAILQGVAAEAQARGLRSVASQSVGTARVTYGSAASWFTDDDRAALRALCAQASRSSVASSGHPVGSFPAPSRDLRAIWPERED
;
A
#
# COMPACT_ATOMS: atom_id res chain seq x y z
N MET A 1 -5.01 -14.28 -6.63
CA MET A 1 -6.07 -13.97 -7.64
C MET A 1 -6.44 -12.49 -7.53
N ALA A 2 -6.50 -11.74 -8.64
CA ALA A 2 -6.76 -10.30 -8.60
C ALA A 2 -8.15 -9.94 -8.06
N ILE A 3 -8.22 -8.93 -7.20
CA ILE A 3 -9.47 -8.38 -6.65
C ILE A 3 -10.29 -7.75 -7.79
N GLN A 4 -11.53 -8.18 -7.96
CA GLN A 4 -12.42 -7.70 -9.02
C GLN A 4 -13.35 -6.58 -8.52
N PRO A 5 -13.75 -5.64 -9.40
CA PRO A 5 -14.67 -4.56 -9.01
C PRO A 5 -15.99 -5.05 -8.43
N SER A 6 -16.48 -6.22 -8.88
CA SER A 6 -17.72 -6.83 -8.40
C SER A 6 -17.65 -7.31 -6.96
N GLU A 7 -16.45 -7.52 -6.41
CA GLU A 7 -16.26 -8.02 -5.05
C GLU A 7 -16.36 -6.90 -3.99
N LEU A 8 -16.43 -5.63 -4.42
CA LEU A 8 -16.52 -4.47 -3.53
C LEU A 8 -17.92 -4.23 -2.97
N GLY A 9 -18.94 -4.97 -3.43
CA GLY A 9 -20.31 -4.87 -2.90
C GLY A 9 -21.06 -3.57 -3.26
N VAL A 10 -20.54 -2.79 -4.20
CA VAL A 10 -21.12 -1.51 -4.65
C VAL A 10 -21.92 -1.70 -5.94
N ALA A 11 -23.08 -1.05 -6.06
CA ALA A 11 -23.90 -1.12 -7.27
C ALA A 11 -23.26 -0.41 -8.48
N ASP A 12 -22.53 0.69 -8.25
CA ASP A 12 -21.86 1.44 -9.33
C ASP A 12 -20.47 0.84 -9.64
N GLN A 13 -20.40 0.13 -10.76
CA GLN A 13 -19.14 -0.43 -11.26
C GLN A 13 -18.09 0.62 -11.62
N THR A 14 -18.52 1.83 -12.00
CA THR A 14 -17.59 2.92 -12.34
C THR A 14 -16.89 3.42 -11.08
N LEU A 15 -17.64 3.56 -9.98
CA LEU A 15 -17.08 3.89 -8.68
C LEU A 15 -16.09 2.82 -8.23
N ALA A 16 -16.50 1.55 -8.27
CA ALA A 16 -15.66 0.42 -7.90
C ALA A 16 -14.33 0.39 -8.68
N ARG A 17 -14.37 0.61 -10.00
CA ARG A 17 -13.16 0.69 -10.84
C ARG A 17 -12.26 1.87 -10.47
N ARG A 18 -12.83 3.03 -10.14
CA ARG A 18 -12.05 4.20 -9.71
C ARG A 18 -11.37 3.98 -8.36
N VAL A 19 -12.06 3.35 -7.42
CA VAL A 19 -11.49 2.96 -6.13
C VAL A 19 -10.30 2.02 -6.35
N LEU A 20 -10.46 0.95 -7.15
CA LEU A 20 -9.37 0.02 -7.44
C LEU A 20 -8.20 0.68 -8.16
N ALA A 21 -8.45 1.53 -9.15
CA ALA A 21 -7.40 2.24 -9.87
C ALA A 21 -6.56 3.12 -8.92
N HIS A 22 -7.20 3.80 -7.96
CA HIS A 22 -6.48 4.58 -6.95
C HIS A 22 -5.78 3.70 -5.91
N ALA A 23 -6.40 2.60 -5.50
CA ALA A 23 -5.79 1.66 -4.57
C ALA A 23 -4.49 1.08 -5.13
N GLN A 24 -4.43 0.79 -6.44
CA GLN A 24 -3.21 0.30 -7.11
C GLN A 24 -2.06 1.32 -7.07
N VAL A 25 -2.35 2.61 -7.11
CA VAL A 25 -1.33 3.67 -6.95
C VAL A 25 -0.75 3.67 -5.54
N ILE A 26 -1.58 3.41 -4.53
CA ILE A 26 -1.16 3.34 -3.11
C ILE A 26 -0.40 2.05 -2.84
N ALA A 27 -0.87 0.94 -3.39
CA ALA A 27 -0.45 -0.42 -3.11
C ALA A 27 -0.37 -1.25 -4.41
N PRO A 28 0.76 -1.21 -5.14
CA PRO A 28 0.91 -1.90 -6.43
C PRO A 28 0.80 -3.44 -6.32
N CYS A 29 1.05 -3.98 -5.13
CA CYS A 29 1.02 -5.43 -4.86
C CYS A 29 -0.38 -6.04 -4.79
N LEU A 30 -1.47 -5.24 -4.88
CA LEU A 30 -2.84 -5.72 -4.65
C LEU A 30 -3.23 -6.92 -5.54
N HIS A 31 -2.64 -7.04 -6.73
CA HIS A 31 -2.89 -8.16 -7.64
C HIS A 31 -2.19 -9.47 -7.25
N SER A 32 -1.11 -9.36 -6.46
CA SER A 32 -0.28 -10.49 -6.01
C SER A 32 -0.56 -10.88 -4.56
N LEU A 33 -1.62 -10.35 -3.95
CA LEU A 33 -2.03 -10.76 -2.61
C LEU A 33 -2.81 -12.08 -2.69
N ASP A 34 -2.53 -12.95 -1.72
CA ASP A 34 -3.14 -14.27 -1.59
C ASP A 34 -3.83 -14.42 -0.23
N ASP A 35 -4.79 -15.36 -0.20
CA ASP A 35 -5.55 -15.82 0.98
C ASP A 35 -5.95 -14.71 1.97
N ALA A 36 -5.40 -14.73 3.19
CA ALA A 36 -5.76 -13.82 4.27
C ALA A 36 -5.47 -12.35 3.93
N ALA A 37 -4.29 -12.06 3.37
CA ALA A 37 -3.91 -10.69 3.01
C ALA A 37 -4.82 -10.12 1.91
N ARG A 38 -5.32 -10.98 1.01
CA ARG A 38 -6.32 -10.60 0.02
C ARG A 38 -7.66 -10.25 0.66
N LEU A 39 -8.12 -11.05 1.64
CA LEU A 39 -9.36 -10.78 2.36
C LEU A 39 -9.28 -9.48 3.17
N ASP A 40 -8.15 -9.23 3.82
CA ASP A 40 -7.90 -7.99 4.56
C ASP A 40 -7.94 -6.77 3.64
N ALA A 41 -7.24 -6.84 2.50
CA ALA A 41 -7.29 -5.79 1.48
C ALA A 41 -8.72 -5.56 0.97
N LEU A 42 -9.48 -6.65 0.78
CA LEU A 42 -10.87 -6.59 0.31
C LEU A 42 -11.77 -5.89 1.33
N ALA A 43 -11.62 -6.18 2.62
CA ALA A 43 -12.38 -5.54 3.69
C ALA A 43 -12.13 -4.03 3.75
N ILE A 44 -10.86 -3.60 3.64
CA ILE A 44 -10.49 -2.18 3.59
C ILE A 44 -11.15 -1.50 2.37
N LEU A 45 -11.02 -2.11 1.19
CA LEU A 45 -11.54 -1.53 -0.03
C LEU A 45 -13.08 -1.49 -0.06
N GLN A 46 -13.77 -2.46 0.55
CA GLN A 46 -15.21 -2.44 0.73
C GLN A 46 -15.65 -1.26 1.63
N GLY A 47 -14.94 -1.01 2.73
CA GLY A 47 -15.19 0.15 3.60
C GLY A 47 -15.05 1.47 2.84
N VAL A 48 -13.93 1.65 2.13
CA VAL A 48 -13.68 2.84 1.29
C VAL A 48 -14.75 3.01 0.23
N ALA A 49 -15.16 1.93 -0.44
CA ALA A 49 -16.12 2.00 -1.53
C ALA A 49 -17.55 2.31 -1.03
N ALA A 50 -17.95 1.77 0.12
CA ALA A 50 -19.20 2.09 0.79
C ALA A 50 -19.26 3.56 1.20
N GLU A 51 -18.16 4.07 1.77
CA GLU A 51 -18.07 5.47 2.17
C GLU A 51 -18.07 6.42 0.95
N ALA A 52 -17.36 6.06 -0.11
CA ALA A 52 -17.37 6.80 -1.37
C ALA A 52 -18.77 6.83 -2.00
N GLN A 53 -19.52 5.72 -1.93
CA GLN A 53 -20.90 5.65 -2.40
C GLN A 53 -21.81 6.58 -1.59
N ALA A 54 -21.66 6.60 -0.25
CA ALA A 54 -22.45 7.46 0.63
C ALA A 54 -22.17 8.96 0.41
N ARG A 55 -20.89 9.32 0.19
CA ARG A 55 -20.45 10.72 -0.03
C ARG A 55 -20.73 11.23 -1.46
N GLY A 56 -20.90 10.33 -2.43
CA GLY A 56 -21.18 10.64 -3.82
C GLY A 56 -19.98 11.20 -4.61
N LEU A 57 -20.12 11.25 -5.94
CA LEU A 57 -19.06 11.65 -6.89
C LEU A 57 -18.59 13.11 -6.79
N ARG A 58 -19.33 13.96 -6.07
CA ARG A 58 -19.01 15.37 -5.83
C ARG A 58 -19.02 15.67 -4.34
N SER A 59 -18.30 14.86 -3.58
CA SER A 59 -18.10 15.14 -2.17
C SER A 59 -17.35 16.45 -2.00
N VAL A 60 -17.79 17.27 -1.05
CA VAL A 60 -17.08 18.49 -0.72
C VAL A 60 -16.03 18.17 0.32
N ALA A 61 -14.75 18.32 -0.05
CA ALA A 61 -13.62 18.08 0.84
C ALA A 61 -13.48 19.21 1.87
N SER A 62 -13.76 20.45 1.49
CA SER A 62 -13.80 21.60 2.40
C SER A 62 -14.68 22.74 1.86
N GLN A 63 -15.31 23.49 2.77
CA GLN A 63 -16.12 24.69 2.45
C GLN A 63 -15.65 25.87 3.31
N SER A 64 -15.66 27.08 2.75
CA SER A 64 -15.45 28.33 3.51
C SER A 64 -16.32 29.45 2.95
N VAL A 65 -16.64 30.46 3.76
CA VAL A 65 -17.53 31.58 3.42
C VAL A 65 -16.84 32.92 3.75
N GLY A 66 -16.87 33.88 2.83
CA GLY A 66 -16.04 35.10 2.82
C GLY A 66 -15.14 35.13 1.59
N THR A 67 -13.81 35.06 1.76
CA THR A 67 -12.84 34.60 0.74
C THR A 67 -13.05 33.10 0.42
N ALA A 68 -14.27 32.78 0.05
CA ALA A 68 -14.88 31.46 0.05
C ALA A 68 -14.24 30.52 -0.97
N ARG A 69 -13.61 29.45 -0.49
CA ARG A 69 -13.14 28.30 -1.27
C ARG A 69 -13.95 27.07 -0.95
N VAL A 70 -14.36 26.37 -2.00
CA VAL A 70 -14.89 25.02 -1.95
C VAL A 70 -13.89 24.11 -2.64
N THR A 71 -13.39 23.11 -1.92
CA THR A 71 -12.52 22.08 -2.51
C THR A 71 -13.36 20.84 -2.71
N TYR A 72 -13.42 20.33 -3.93
CA TYR A 72 -14.09 19.06 -4.22
C TYR A 72 -13.15 17.90 -3.96
N GLY A 73 -13.70 16.80 -3.46
CA GLY A 73 -12.97 15.55 -3.25
C GLY A 73 -12.54 14.94 -4.58
N SER A 74 -11.27 14.57 -4.67
CA SER A 74 -10.78 13.63 -5.68
C SER A 74 -10.95 12.20 -5.18
N ALA A 75 -10.78 11.19 -6.02
CA ALA A 75 -10.83 9.79 -5.56
C ALA A 75 -9.78 9.46 -4.48
N ALA A 76 -8.69 10.22 -4.38
CA ALA A 76 -7.74 10.11 -3.28
C ALA A 76 -8.35 10.53 -1.92
N SER A 77 -9.36 11.39 -1.90
CA SER A 77 -10.04 11.84 -0.68
C SER A 77 -10.96 10.79 -0.06
N TRP A 78 -11.26 9.71 -0.78
CA TRP A 78 -12.02 8.57 -0.25
C TRP A 78 -11.18 7.69 0.66
N PHE A 79 -9.85 7.72 0.51
CA PHE A 79 -8.93 6.95 1.34
C PHE A 79 -8.46 7.81 2.51
N THR A 80 -8.72 7.33 3.72
CA THR A 80 -8.15 7.92 4.94
C THR A 80 -6.65 7.63 5.00
N ASP A 81 -5.93 8.33 5.89
CA ASP A 81 -4.50 8.04 6.09
C ASP A 81 -4.28 6.64 6.69
N ASP A 82 -5.23 6.15 7.48
CA ASP A 82 -5.22 4.79 8.03
C ASP A 82 -5.40 3.75 6.92
N ASP A 83 -6.34 3.94 5.99
CA ASP A 83 -6.51 3.04 4.84
C ASP A 83 -5.24 2.96 4.00
N ARG A 84 -4.61 4.11 3.75
CA ARG A 84 -3.36 4.21 2.99
C ARG A 84 -2.22 3.49 3.71
N ALA A 85 -2.11 3.67 5.03
CA ALA A 85 -1.10 3.01 5.84
C ALA A 85 -1.31 1.48 5.84
N ALA A 86 -2.55 1.03 6.03
CA ALA A 86 -2.92 -0.38 6.03
C ALA A 86 -2.62 -1.06 4.68
N LEU A 87 -3.05 -0.45 3.56
CA LEU A 87 -2.79 -0.98 2.22
C LEU A 87 -1.28 -1.07 1.91
N ARG A 88 -0.49 -0.07 2.32
CA ARG A 88 0.98 -0.10 2.17
C ARG A 88 1.63 -1.16 3.05
N ALA A 89 1.13 -1.34 4.28
CA ALA A 89 1.64 -2.34 5.20
C ALA A 89 1.44 -3.76 4.65
N LEU A 90 0.28 -4.04 4.04
CA LEU A 90 0.02 -5.30 3.34
C LEU A 90 1.04 -5.55 2.22
N CYS A 91 1.39 -4.54 1.42
CA CYS A 91 2.44 -4.67 0.42
C CYS A 91 3.84 -4.85 1.01
N ALA A 92 4.16 -4.17 2.10
CA ALA A 92 5.43 -4.34 2.80
C ALA A 92 5.56 -5.76 3.41
N GLN A 93 4.45 -6.39 3.77
CA GLN A 93 4.43 -7.77 4.25
C GLN A 93 4.57 -8.78 3.10
N ALA A 94 3.87 -8.56 1.99
CA ALA A 94 3.96 -9.40 0.79
C ALA A 94 5.37 -9.39 0.17
N SER A 95 6.01 -8.22 0.12
CA SER A 95 7.40 -8.10 -0.33
C SER A 95 8.38 -8.81 0.60
N ARG A 96 8.23 -8.72 1.92
CA ARG A 96 9.06 -9.48 2.88
C ARG A 96 8.93 -11.00 2.71
N SER A 97 7.72 -11.48 2.42
CA SER A 97 7.49 -12.92 2.16
C SER A 97 8.18 -13.40 0.88
N SER A 98 8.18 -12.59 -0.19
CA SER A 98 8.89 -12.93 -1.44
C SER A 98 10.41 -12.77 -1.36
N VAL A 99 10.92 -11.85 -0.53
CA VAL A 99 12.36 -11.67 -0.27
C VAL A 99 12.93 -12.80 0.59
N ALA A 100 12.12 -13.54 1.36
CA ALA A 100 12.62 -14.75 2.03
C ALA A 100 13.11 -15.83 1.04
N SER A 101 12.70 -15.77 -0.24
CA SER A 101 13.12 -16.68 -1.31
C SER A 101 14.30 -16.16 -2.17
N SER A 102 14.63 -14.85 -2.09
CA SER A 102 15.80 -14.27 -2.76
C SER A 102 16.84 -13.90 -1.72
N GLY A 103 17.96 -14.64 -1.72
CA GLY A 103 19.02 -14.61 -0.72
C GLY A 103 19.26 -13.23 -0.10
N HIS A 104 19.34 -13.20 1.23
CA HIS A 104 19.61 -11.99 1.99
C HIS A 104 20.86 -11.30 1.44
N PRO A 105 20.96 -9.96 1.48
CA PRO A 105 22.15 -9.27 1.04
C PRO A 105 23.35 -9.78 1.83
N VAL A 106 24.21 -10.56 1.17
CA VAL A 106 25.50 -10.97 1.73
C VAL A 106 26.38 -9.73 1.70
N GLY A 107 26.52 -9.07 2.85
CA GLY A 107 27.49 -8.01 3.01
C GLY A 107 28.89 -8.59 2.81
N SER A 108 29.57 -8.18 1.73
CA SER A 108 31.01 -8.41 1.60
C SER A 108 31.71 -7.33 2.42
N PHE A 109 32.31 -7.74 3.53
CA PHE A 109 33.25 -6.86 4.22
C PHE A 109 34.51 -6.72 3.35
N PRO A 110 35.03 -5.51 3.13
CA PRO A 110 36.31 -5.33 2.46
C PRO A 110 37.37 -6.17 3.17
N ALA A 111 38.22 -6.86 2.41
CA ALA A 111 39.35 -7.57 3.00
C ALA A 111 40.16 -6.56 3.87
N PRO A 112 40.54 -6.93 5.10
CA PRO A 112 41.22 -6.00 5.99
C PRO A 112 42.47 -5.46 5.31
N SER A 113 42.67 -4.15 5.42
CA SER A 113 43.92 -3.52 4.99
C SER A 113 45.10 -4.17 5.73
N ARG A 114 46.30 -4.11 5.13
CA ARG A 114 47.52 -4.67 5.76
C ARG A 114 47.74 -4.15 7.19
N ASP A 115 47.32 -2.91 7.45
CA ASP A 115 47.43 -2.26 8.74
C ASP A 115 46.48 -2.85 9.80
N LEU A 116 45.29 -3.32 9.40
CA LEU A 116 44.33 -3.97 10.29
C LEU A 116 44.78 -5.38 10.70
N ARG A 117 45.51 -6.11 9.85
CA ARG A 117 46.08 -7.44 10.20
C ARG A 117 47.12 -7.37 11.31
N ALA A 118 47.81 -6.23 11.46
CA ALA A 118 48.79 -6.06 12.53
C ALA A 118 48.11 -5.85 13.90
N ILE A 119 46.89 -5.30 13.90
CA ILE A 119 46.11 -5.00 15.11
C ILE A 119 45.23 -6.19 15.52
N TRP A 120 44.78 -7.00 14.56
CA TRP A 120 43.92 -8.15 14.80
C TRP A 120 44.39 -9.39 14.01
N PRO A 121 45.29 -10.21 14.57
CA PRO A 121 45.65 -11.49 13.96
C PRO A 121 44.49 -12.47 14.20
N GLU A 122 43.63 -12.66 13.20
CA GLU A 122 42.67 -13.75 13.22
C GLU A 122 43.46 -15.07 13.26
N ARG A 123 43.29 -15.87 14.33
CA ARG A 123 43.78 -17.24 14.37
C ARG A 123 42.90 -18.07 13.44
N GLU A 124 43.51 -18.65 12.42
CA GLU A 124 42.92 -19.72 11.62
C GLU A 124 42.86 -20.98 12.50
N ASP A 125 41.66 -21.37 12.92
CA ASP A 125 41.31 -22.72 13.40
C ASP A 125 40.46 -23.42 12.34
#